data_AF-A0A7G8EUD6-F1
#
_entry.id   AF-A0A7G8EUD6-F1
#
_cell.length_a   1.000
_cell.length_b   1.000
_cell.length_c   1.000
_cell.angle_alpha   90.00
_cell.angle_beta   90.00
_cell.angle_gamma   90.00
#
_symmetry.space_group_name_H-M   'P 1'
#
loop_
_entity.id
_entity.type
_entity.pdbx_description
1 polymer ?
#
loop_
_entity_poly.entity_id
_entity_poly.type
_entity_poly.pdbx_seq_one_letter_code
_entity_poly.pdbx_strand_id
1 'polypeptide(L)'
;MAQQSSTSTSSASSFGFEISAAADASWAVVADGLPETVTINGVEYKSADLNDKARKLLSIYVADQKIISNQKELVAMAELGMKSLLAEIESNLPGS
;
A
#
# COMPACT_ATOMS: atom_id res chain seq x y z
N MET A 1 -1.60 23.15 -53.17
CA MET A 1 -2.81 22.54 -52.58
C MET A 1 -2.45 22.12 -51.17
N ALA A 2 -2.98 22.81 -50.16
CA ALA A 2 -2.72 22.54 -48.76
C ALA A 2 -4.07 22.27 -48.08
N GLN A 3 -4.22 21.09 -47.49
CA GLN A 3 -5.25 20.80 -46.49
C GLN A 3 -4.63 19.86 -45.46
N GLN A 4 -4.09 20.44 -44.39
CA GLN A 4 -3.83 19.74 -43.14
C GLN A 4 -5.17 19.66 -42.39
N SER A 5 -5.67 18.45 -42.15
CA SER A 5 -6.79 18.25 -41.24
C SER A 5 -6.26 18.24 -39.81
N SER A 6 -6.56 19.31 -39.08
CA SER A 6 -6.36 19.41 -37.65
C SER A 6 -7.46 18.62 -36.94
N THR A 7 -7.20 17.37 -36.60
CA THR A 7 -8.07 16.64 -35.68
C THR A 7 -7.65 17.01 -34.25
N SER A 8 -8.44 17.87 -33.63
CA SER A 8 -8.31 18.26 -32.23
C SER A 8 -8.47 17.03 -31.33
N THR A 9 -7.40 16.62 -30.65
CA THR A 9 -7.49 15.68 -29.53
C THR A 9 -8.03 16.42 -28.33
N SER A 10 -9.30 16.20 -28.01
CA SER A 10 -9.91 16.65 -26.76
C SER A 10 -9.28 15.88 -25.60
N SER A 11 -8.38 16.55 -24.89
CA SER A 11 -7.86 16.13 -23.58
C SER A 11 -8.98 16.21 -22.56
N ALA A 12 -9.70 15.10 -22.39
CA ALA A 12 -10.56 14.91 -21.23
C ALA A 12 -9.66 14.80 -19.99
N SER A 13 -9.58 15.90 -19.23
CA SER A 13 -8.99 15.94 -17.90
C SER A 13 -9.90 15.16 -16.96
N SER A 14 -9.73 13.84 -16.95
CA SER A 14 -10.33 12.98 -15.94
C SER A 14 -9.58 13.22 -14.63
N PHE A 15 -10.18 14.00 -13.73
CA PHE A 15 -9.74 14.04 -12.34
C PHE A 15 -10.03 12.67 -11.71
N GLY A 16 -9.06 11.77 -11.85
CA GLY A 16 -9.06 10.43 -11.30
C GLY A 16 -7.63 9.92 -11.37
N PHE A 17 -7.14 9.35 -10.28
CA PHE A 17 -5.81 8.76 -10.22
C PHE A 17 -5.71 7.67 -11.30
N GLU A 18 -4.98 7.94 -12.38
CA GLU A 18 -4.69 6.91 -13.39
C GLU A 18 -3.68 5.94 -12.79
N ILE A 19 -4.15 4.75 -12.42
CA ILE A 19 -3.26 3.64 -12.10
C ILE A 19 -2.58 3.24 -13.41
N SER A 20 -1.25 3.42 -13.49
CA SER A 20 -0.46 3.18 -14.71
C SER A 20 -0.81 1.85 -15.38
N ALA A 21 -1.45 1.93 -16.55
CA ALA A 21 -1.86 0.77 -17.36
C ALA A 21 -0.68 -0.10 -17.82
N ALA A 22 0.54 0.46 -17.85
CA ALA A 22 1.76 -0.29 -18.16
C ALA A 22 2.05 -1.43 -17.16
N ALA A 23 1.41 -1.44 -15.99
CA ALA A 23 1.54 -2.48 -14.98
C ALA A 23 0.33 -3.42 -14.89
N ASP A 24 -0.63 -3.37 -15.83
CA ASP A 24 -1.91 -4.10 -15.72
C ASP A 24 -1.76 -5.61 -15.55
N ALA A 25 -0.80 -6.24 -16.23
CA ALA A 25 -0.49 -7.67 -16.01
C ALA A 25 0.06 -7.95 -14.61
N SER A 26 0.84 -7.02 -14.03
CA SER A 26 1.35 -7.14 -12.67
C SER A 26 0.24 -6.97 -11.62
N TRP A 27 -0.79 -6.17 -11.91
CA TRP A 27 -1.91 -5.97 -11.00
C TRP A 27 -2.80 -7.20 -10.86
N ALA A 28 -2.91 -8.02 -11.90
CA ALA A 28 -3.65 -9.29 -11.81
C ALA A 28 -3.01 -10.23 -10.79
N VAL A 29 -1.67 -10.38 -10.83
CA VAL A 29 -0.91 -11.20 -9.87
C VAL A 29 -1.06 -10.68 -8.44
N VAL A 30 -1.08 -9.36 -8.26
CA VAL A 30 -1.24 -8.74 -6.95
C VAL A 30 -2.69 -8.87 -6.43
N ALA A 31 -3.68 -8.85 -7.32
CA ALA A 31 -5.08 -9.04 -6.96
C ALA A 31 -5.37 -10.48 -6.52
N ASP A 32 -4.67 -11.48 -7.07
CA ASP A 32 -4.78 -12.88 -6.64
C ASP A 32 -4.26 -13.11 -5.20
N GLY A 33 -3.43 -12.20 -4.69
CA GLY A 33 -2.94 -12.22 -3.32
C GLY A 33 -3.86 -11.53 -2.29
N LEU A 34 -5.05 -11.07 -2.70
CA LEU A 34 -5.99 -10.43 -1.79
C LEU A 34 -6.60 -11.42 -0.81
N PRO A 35 -6.88 -11.00 0.44
CA PRO A 35 -7.63 -11.83 1.38
C PRO A 35 -9.05 -12.09 0.85
N GLU A 36 -9.63 -13.23 1.21
CA GLU A 36 -10.98 -13.61 0.76
C GLU A 36 -12.03 -12.55 1.13
N THR A 37 -11.93 -12.03 2.34
CA THR A 37 -12.75 -10.92 2.83
C THR A 37 -11.90 -9.77 3.35
N VAL A 38 -12.42 -8.55 3.22
CA VAL A 38 -11.86 -7.35 3.82
C VAL A 38 -12.94 -6.56 4.53
N THR A 39 -12.62 -6.03 5.71
CA THR A 39 -13.50 -5.09 6.41
C THR A 39 -13.06 -3.66 6.10
N ILE A 40 -13.94 -2.87 5.49
CA ILE A 40 -13.74 -1.45 5.21
C ILE A 40 -14.83 -0.66 5.93
N ASN A 41 -14.45 0.27 6.81
CA ASN A 41 -15.38 1.06 7.62
C ASN A 41 -16.40 0.22 8.42
N GLY A 42 -15.99 -0.96 8.89
CA GLY A 42 -16.86 -1.87 9.66
C GLY A 42 -17.81 -2.73 8.81
N VAL A 43 -17.76 -2.60 7.48
CA VAL A 43 -18.53 -3.44 6.54
C VAL A 43 -17.59 -4.47 5.92
N GLU A 44 -18.00 -5.74 5.94
CA GLU A 44 -17.26 -6.84 5.33
C GLU A 44 -17.62 -6.98 3.84
N TYR A 45 -16.58 -7.09 3.01
CA TYR A 45 -16.69 -7.28 1.56
C TYR A 45 -15.93 -8.55 1.18
N LYS A 46 -16.50 -9.34 0.27
CA LYS A 46 -15.75 -10.40 -0.42
C LYS A 46 -14.93 -9.77 -1.53
N SER A 47 -13.62 -9.99 -1.52
CA SER A 47 -12.71 -9.40 -2.50
C SER A 47 -13.05 -9.83 -3.94
N ALA A 48 -13.59 -11.04 -4.11
CA ALA A 48 -14.03 -11.58 -5.39
C ALA A 48 -15.24 -10.84 -6.00
N ASP A 49 -16.09 -10.24 -5.16
CA ASP A 49 -17.29 -9.52 -5.60
C ASP A 49 -16.97 -8.08 -6.05
N LEU A 50 -15.74 -7.62 -5.80
CA LEU A 50 -15.28 -6.29 -6.21
C LEU A 50 -14.88 -6.28 -7.69
N ASN A 51 -15.19 -5.19 -8.38
CA ASN A 51 -14.71 -4.97 -9.75
C ASN A 51 -13.18 -4.77 -9.78
N ASP A 52 -12.58 -4.91 -10.97
CA ASP A 52 -11.12 -4.88 -11.15
C ASP A 52 -10.46 -3.60 -10.61
N LYS A 53 -11.11 -2.44 -10.76
CA LYS A 53 -10.58 -1.16 -10.25
C LYS A 53 -10.58 -1.14 -8.72
N ALA A 54 -11.66 -1.62 -8.11
CA ALA A 54 -11.78 -1.74 -6.66
C ALA A 54 -10.79 -2.76 -6.10
N ARG A 55 -10.56 -3.90 -6.77
CA ARG A 55 -9.52 -4.87 -6.38
C ARG A 55 -8.12 -4.26 -6.43
N LYS A 56 -7.79 -3.49 -7.48
CA LYS A 56 -6.49 -2.77 -7.55
C LYS A 56 -6.30 -1.80 -6.40
N LEU A 57 -7.31 -0.98 -6.09
CA LEU A 57 -7.26 -0.05 -4.96
C LEU A 57 -7.15 -0.78 -3.62
N LEU A 58 -7.87 -1.89 -3.47
CA LEU A 58 -7.80 -2.74 -2.28
C LEU A 58 -6.39 -3.32 -2.11
N SER A 59 -5.76 -3.78 -3.18
CA SER A 59 -4.38 -4.28 -3.13
C SER A 59 -3.39 -3.22 -2.65
N ILE A 60 -3.53 -1.98 -3.14
CA ILE A 60 -2.71 -0.84 -2.69
C ILE A 60 -2.95 -0.59 -1.19
N TYR A 61 -4.21 -0.51 -0.77
CA TYR A 61 -4.57 -0.29 0.62
C TYR A 61 -3.99 -1.35 1.57
N VAL A 62 -4.09 -2.64 1.20
CA VAL A 62 -3.54 -3.74 2.00
C VAL A 62 -2.01 -3.66 2.07
N ALA A 63 -1.35 -3.29 0.97
CA ALA A 63 0.09 -3.09 0.95
C ALA A 63 0.53 -1.94 1.88
N ASP A 64 -0.19 -0.80 1.85
CA ASP A 64 0.08 0.34 2.73
C ASP A 64 -0.07 -0.03 4.21
N GLN A 65 -1.13 -0.77 4.56
CA GLN A 65 -1.32 -1.25 5.93
C GLN A 65 -0.17 -2.16 6.39
N LYS A 66 0.32 -3.03 5.50
CA LYS A 66 1.46 -3.89 5.80
C LYS A 66 2.74 -3.08 6.01
N ILE A 67 2.99 -2.06 5.19
CA ILE A 67 4.14 -1.16 5.35
C ILE A 67 4.08 -0.47 6.72
N ILE A 68 2.92 0.08 7.09
CA ILE A 68 2.72 0.74 8.39
C ILE A 68 2.95 -0.26 9.54
N SER A 69 2.43 -1.49 9.42
CA SER A 69 2.65 -2.52 10.43
C SER A 69 4.15 -2.84 10.61
N ASN A 70 4.87 -3.05 9.51
CA ASN A 70 6.30 -3.33 9.54
C ASN A 70 7.11 -2.16 10.14
N GLN A 71 6.72 -0.91 9.85
CA GLN A 71 7.35 0.26 10.45
C GLN A 71 7.12 0.32 11.96
N LYS A 72 5.92 0.00 12.44
CA LYS A 72 5.62 -0.09 13.87
C LYS A 72 6.46 -1.17 14.55
N GLU A 73 6.58 -2.33 13.93
CA GLU A 73 7.41 -3.43 14.44
C GLU A 73 8.88 -3.03 14.53
N LEU A 74 9.41 -2.37 13.50
CA LEU A 74 10.79 -1.87 13.49
C LEU A 74 11.05 -0.88 14.64
N VAL A 75 10.12 0.04 14.89
CA VAL A 75 10.21 0.99 16.01
C VAL A 75 10.16 0.24 17.35
N ALA A 76 9.24 -0.70 17.51
CA ALA A 76 9.13 -1.49 18.74
C ALA A 76 10.41 -2.30 19.03
N MET A 77 11.03 -2.88 18.01
CA MET A 77 12.31 -3.59 18.15
C MET A 77 13.45 -2.63 18.50
N ALA A 78 13.50 -1.44 17.91
CA ALA A 78 14.50 -0.43 18.24
C ALA A 78 14.38 0.02 19.71
N GLU A 79 13.15 0.28 20.18
CA GLU A 79 12.88 0.62 21.58
C GLU A 79 13.29 -0.52 22.53
N LEU A 80 12.98 -1.77 22.19
CA LEU A 80 13.37 -2.93 22.97
C LEU A 80 14.89 -3.07 23.05
N GLY A 81 15.59 -2.92 21.92
CA GLY A 81 17.05 -2.95 21.87
C GLY A 81 17.68 -1.86 22.74
N MET A 82 17.12 -0.65 22.71
CA MET A 82 17.59 0.47 23.52
C MET A 82 17.36 0.25 25.02
N LYS A 83 16.21 -0.31 25.41
CA LYS A 83 15.92 -0.72 26.79
C LYS A 83 16.86 -1.83 27.27
N SER A 84 17.12 -2.82 26.43
CA SER A 84 18.06 -3.91 26.75
C SER A 84 19.48 -3.38 26.95
N LEU A 85 19.93 -2.45 26.09
CA LEU A 85 21.24 -1.82 26.24
C LEU A 85 21.33 -1.01 27.52
N LEU A 86 20.29 -0.24 27.86
CA LEU A 86 20.26 0.53 29.11
C LEU A 86 20.33 -0.39 30.33
N ALA A 87 19.57 -1.48 30.35
CA ALA A 87 19.59 -2.46 31.43
C ALA A 87 20.98 -3.11 31.60
N GLU A 88 21.69 -3.37 30.50
CA GLU A 88 23.06 -3.89 30.54
C GLU A 88 24.06 -2.85 31.06
N ILE A 89 23.90 -1.58 30.70
CA ILE A 89 24.74 -0.51 31.25
C ILE A 89 24.50 -0.37 32.76
N GLU A 90 23.24 -0.37 33.18
CA GLU A 90 22.85 -0.24 34.59
C GLU A 90 23.36 -1.42 35.43
N SER A 91 23.33 -2.65 34.91
CA SER A 91 23.82 -3.84 35.61
C SER A 91 25.35 -3.86 35.80
N ASN A 92 26.09 -3.12 34.97
CA ASN A 92 27.55 -3.08 34.99
C ASN A 92 28.14 -1.80 35.61
N LEU A 93 27.31 -0.92 36.18
CA LEU A 93 27.80 0.27 36.87
C LEU A 93 28.56 -0.12 38.16
N PRO A 94 29.76 0.43 38.40
CA PRO A 94 30.50 0.15 39.63
C PRO A 94 29.80 0.82 40.82
N GLY A 95 29.07 0.04 41.62
CA GLY A 95 28.43 0.47 42.87
C GLY A 95 26.93 0.19 42.99
N SER A 96 26.29 -0.42 41.97
CA SER A 96 24.95 -1.01 42.03
C SER A 96 24.95 -2.44 42.55
#